data_AF-A0A9W8RDL6-F1
#
_entry.id   AF-A0A9W8RDL6-F1
#
_cell.length_a   1.000
_cell.length_b   1.000
_cell.length_c   1.000
_cell.angle_alpha   90.00
_cell.angle_beta   90.00
_cell.angle_gamma   90.00
#
_symmetry.space_group_name_H-M   'P 1'
#
loop_
_entity.id
_entity.type
_entity.pdbx_description
1 polymer ?
#
loop_
_entity_poly.entity_id
_entity_poly.type
_entity_poly.pdbx_seq_one_letter_code
_entity_poly.pdbx_strand_id
1 'polypeptide(L)'
;MDYEHQNRAPSPGSPAAYLHLVDGRSSHQSQILLPLWHKEIFKIGRDPNFNTLAIDDDADLMVSRNHCEVYVIEYEPTVNHIYVRDRKSSNGTFVNDQLIGRGPEITAGYLLQDGDVIEIRPY
;
A
#
# COMPACT_ATOMS: atom_id res chain seq x y z
N MET A 1 11.08 21.42 23.22
CA MET A 1 9.75 20.87 22.85
C MET A 1 10.09 19.78 21.87
N ASP A 2 10.37 18.63 22.43
CA ASP A 2 11.19 17.61 21.79
C ASP A 2 10.22 16.64 21.13
N TYR A 3 10.22 16.65 19.80
CA TYR A 3 9.45 15.71 19.00
C TYR A 3 10.17 14.35 19.08
N GLU A 4 9.79 13.54 20.07
CA GLU A 4 10.17 12.14 20.10
C GLU A 4 9.64 11.46 18.82
N HIS A 5 10.58 11.12 17.93
CA HIS A 5 10.38 10.06 16.95
C HIS A 5 10.12 8.77 17.73
N GLN A 6 8.84 8.44 17.92
CA GLN A 6 8.46 7.13 18.43
C GLN A 6 8.82 6.09 17.36
N ASN A 7 10.03 5.55 17.48
CA ASN A 7 10.39 4.22 17.00
C ASN A 7 9.48 3.22 17.71
N ARG A 8 8.26 3.04 17.20
CA ARG A 8 7.34 2.03 17.70
C ARG A 8 7.80 0.70 17.13
N ALA A 9 8.43 -0.12 17.98
CA ALA A 9 8.70 -1.52 17.65
C ALA A 9 7.39 -2.18 17.15
N PRO A 10 7.42 -2.99 16.08
CA PRO A 10 6.23 -3.71 15.63
C PRO A 10 5.71 -4.57 16.78
N SER A 11 4.39 -4.58 16.96
CA SER A 11 3.74 -5.44 17.96
C SER A 11 4.12 -6.90 17.71
N PRO A 12 4.45 -7.71 18.74
CA PRO A 12 5.02 -9.05 18.60
C PRO A 12 4.01 -10.13 18.18
N GLY A 13 3.08 -9.81 17.28
CA GLY A 13 2.10 -10.73 16.69
C GLY A 13 2.56 -11.26 15.32
N SER A 14 1.81 -12.18 14.72
CA SER A 14 1.97 -12.57 13.32
C SER A 14 1.37 -11.49 12.39
N PRO A 15 1.89 -11.30 11.16
CA PRO A 15 1.26 -10.43 10.17
C PRO A 15 -0.21 -10.81 9.93
N ALA A 16 -1.05 -9.81 9.65
CA ALA A 16 -2.45 -10.03 9.28
C ALA A 16 -2.59 -10.57 7.85
N ALA A 17 -1.67 -10.17 6.96
CA ALA A 17 -1.58 -10.59 5.57
C ALA A 17 -0.18 -10.30 5.02
N TYR A 18 0.09 -10.71 3.78
CA TYR A 18 1.30 -10.37 3.04
C TYR A 18 0.93 -9.76 1.70
N LEU A 19 1.66 -8.73 1.28
CA LEU A 19 1.65 -8.25 -0.10
C LEU A 19 2.81 -8.91 -0.86
N HIS A 20 2.50 -9.42 -2.04
CA HIS A 20 3.48 -9.95 -2.98
C HIS A 20 3.81 -8.85 -3.98
N LEU A 21 4.97 -8.20 -3.82
CA LEU A 21 5.41 -7.18 -4.77
C LEU A 21 5.96 -7.86 -6.03
N VAL A 22 5.43 -7.45 -7.18
CA VAL A 22 5.88 -7.86 -8.51
C VAL A 22 6.18 -6.61 -9.31
N ASP A 23 7.42 -6.46 -9.78
CA ASP A 23 7.77 -5.42 -10.75
C ASP A 23 7.64 -5.98 -12.17
N GLY A 24 6.61 -5.55 -12.90
CA GLY A 24 6.38 -5.96 -14.28
C GLY A 24 7.41 -5.42 -15.28
N ARG A 25 8.22 -4.42 -14.89
CA ARG A 25 9.26 -3.82 -15.74
C ARG A 25 10.58 -4.57 -15.65
N SER A 26 10.78 -5.32 -14.57
CA SER A 26 11.99 -6.12 -14.37
C SER A 26 11.86 -7.47 -15.07
N SER A 27 12.85 -7.80 -15.91
CA SER A 27 12.99 -9.15 -16.47
C SER A 27 13.26 -10.22 -15.39
N HIS A 28 13.70 -9.79 -14.21
CA HIS A 28 13.76 -10.61 -13.01
C HIS A 28 12.52 -10.34 -12.17
N GLN A 29 11.60 -11.31 -12.16
CA GLN A 29 10.41 -11.28 -11.33
C GLN A 29 10.80 -11.50 -9.86
N SER A 30 11.44 -10.49 -9.25
CA SER A 30 11.71 -10.49 -7.82
C SER A 30 10.39 -10.43 -7.09
N GLN A 31 10.01 -11.54 -6.44
CA GLN A 31 8.84 -11.59 -5.56
C GLN A 31 9.30 -11.21 -4.15
N ILE A 32 8.98 -9.99 -3.72
CA ILE A 32 9.24 -9.55 -2.35
C ILE A 32 7.95 -9.70 -1.54
N LEU A 33 8.04 -10.43 -0.41
CA LEU A 33 6.96 -10.55 0.54
C LEU A 33 7.03 -9.43 1.57
N LEU A 34 5.96 -8.62 1.63
CA LEU A 34 5.87 -7.47 2.52
C LEU A 34 4.76 -7.73 3.56
N PRO A 35 5.07 -7.80 4.86
CA PRO A 35 4.07 -8.07 5.88
C PRO A 35 3.15 -6.86 6.10
N LEU A 36 1.85 -7.13 6.26
CA LEU A 36 0.87 -6.16 6.74
C LEU A 36 0.60 -6.41 8.23
N TRP A 37 0.94 -5.45 9.06
CA TRP A 37 0.77 -5.53 10.51
C TRP A 37 -0.55 -4.90 10.96
N HIS A 38 -1.11 -5.42 12.05
CA HIS A 38 -2.27 -4.82 12.70
C HIS A 38 -1.95 -3.40 13.18
N LYS A 39 -2.92 -2.50 13.05
CA LYS A 39 -2.83 -1.09 13.52
C LYS A 39 -1.73 -0.27 12.84
N GLU A 40 -1.18 -0.78 11.74
CA GLU A 40 -0.25 -0.05 10.87
C GLU A 40 -0.93 0.27 9.53
N ILE A 41 -0.46 1.35 8.90
CA ILE A 41 -0.87 1.75 7.57
C ILE A 41 0.34 1.55 6.66
N PHE A 42 0.23 0.60 5.73
CA PHE A 42 1.25 0.32 4.74
C PHE A 42 1.10 1.29 3.57
N LYS A 43 1.98 2.28 3.50
CA LYS A 43 1.90 3.36 2.50
C LYS A 43 2.74 3.05 1.28
N ILE A 44 2.19 3.32 0.10
CA ILE A 44 2.85 3.11 -1.20
C ILE A 44 2.87 4.44 -1.95
N GLY A 45 4.03 4.81 -2.47
CA GLY A 45 4.21 6.02 -3.26
C GLY A 45 5.65 6.21 -3.70
N ARG A 46 5.93 7.31 -4.39
CA ARG A 46 7.28 7.60 -4.90
C ARG A 46 8.23 8.23 -3.87
N ASP A 47 7.71 8.85 -2.82
CA ASP A 47 8.55 9.57 -1.85
C ASP A 47 9.03 8.63 -0.74
N PRO A 48 10.34 8.33 -0.63
CA PRO A 48 10.86 7.38 0.35
C PRO A 48 10.75 7.88 1.80
N ASN A 49 10.52 9.18 2.01
CA ASN A 49 10.40 9.73 3.36
C ASN A 49 9.01 9.52 3.98
N PHE A 50 8.01 9.19 3.17
CA PHE A 50 6.61 9.14 3.60
C PHE A 50 5.92 7.79 3.38
N ASN A 51 6.56 6.86 2.68
CA ASN A 51 5.97 5.58 2.30
C ASN A 51 6.76 4.40 2.86
N THR A 52 6.03 3.35 3.25
CA THR A 52 6.59 2.07 3.66
C THR A 52 7.24 1.37 2.47
N LEU A 53 6.59 1.44 1.31
CA LEU A 53 7.13 1.02 0.02
C LEU A 53 7.29 2.25 -0.88
N ALA A 54 8.54 2.59 -1.18
CA ALA A 54 8.89 3.61 -2.15
C ALA A 54 9.08 2.97 -3.54
N ILE A 55 8.35 3.45 -4.54
CA ILE A 55 8.61 3.14 -5.96
C ILE A 55 9.28 4.38 -6.54
N ASP A 56 10.59 4.48 -6.37
CA ASP A 56 11.39 5.67 -6.66
C ASP A 56 12.10 5.63 -8.03
N ASP A 57 12.27 4.44 -8.60
CA ASP A 57 12.61 4.24 -10.02
C ASP A 57 11.36 4.45 -10.90
N ASP A 58 10.90 5.70 -10.96
CA ASP A 58 9.71 6.15 -11.69
C ASP A 58 10.03 7.45 -12.44
N ALA A 59 10.80 7.32 -13.52
CA ALA A 59 11.28 8.45 -14.31
C ALA A 59 10.13 9.31 -14.89
N ASP A 60 9.01 8.67 -15.23
CA ASP A 60 7.84 9.31 -15.81
C ASP A 60 6.90 9.91 -14.75
N LEU A 61 7.23 9.81 -13.46
CA LEU A 61 6.48 10.36 -12.32
C LEU A 61 5.03 9.85 -12.25
N MET A 62 4.82 8.61 -12.67
CA MET A 62 3.53 7.94 -12.74
C MET A 62 3.00 7.54 -11.36
N VAL A 63 3.90 7.25 -10.44
CA VAL A 63 3.62 7.03 -9.04
C VAL A 63 3.60 8.37 -8.30
N SER A 64 2.43 8.72 -7.77
CA SER A 64 2.28 9.88 -6.91
C SER A 64 3.13 9.74 -5.64
N ARG A 65 3.61 10.86 -5.10
CA ARG A 65 4.44 10.88 -3.86
C ARG A 65 3.79 10.14 -2.68
N ASN A 66 2.46 10.13 -2.62
CA ASN A 66 1.66 9.35 -1.67
C ASN A 66 0.50 8.75 -2.46
N HIS A 67 0.68 7.57 -3.05
CA HIS A 67 -0.22 7.06 -4.08
C HIS A 67 -1.44 6.39 -3.49
N CYS A 68 -1.22 5.37 -2.68
CA CYS A 68 -2.26 4.61 -2.01
C CYS A 68 -1.75 4.11 -0.66
N GLU A 69 -2.66 3.54 0.13
CA GLU A 69 -2.28 2.86 1.34
C GLU A 69 -3.17 1.65 1.60
N VAL A 70 -2.56 0.65 2.22
CA VAL A 70 -3.20 -0.61 2.62
C VAL A 70 -3.22 -0.66 4.14
N TYR A 71 -4.35 -1.05 4.72
CA TYR A 71 -4.49 -1.10 6.18
C TYR A 71 -5.43 -2.22 6.62
N VAL A 72 -5.17 -2.73 7.83
CA VAL A 72 -5.93 -3.81 8.47
C VAL A 72 -6.97 -3.20 9.40
N ILE A 73 -8.23 -3.62 9.24
CA ILE A 73 -9.29 -3.40 10.22
C ILE A 73 -9.61 -4.73 10.90
N GLU A 74 -9.37 -4.78 12.21
CA GLU A 74 -9.71 -5.91 13.07
C GLU A 74 -11.13 -5.68 13.63
N TYR A 75 -12.09 -6.53 13.27
CA TYR A 75 -13.46 -6.44 13.78
C TYR A 75 -13.66 -7.30 15.03
N GLU A 76 -13.13 -8.53 14.99
CA GLU A 76 -13.14 -9.49 16.09
C GLU A 76 -11.76 -10.17 16.19
N PRO A 77 -11.40 -10.79 17.32
CA PRO A 77 -10.04 -11.32 17.60
C PRO A 77 -9.44 -12.37 16.65
N THR A 78 -10.04 -12.62 15.49
CA THR A 78 -9.55 -13.52 14.44
C THR A 78 -9.95 -13.09 13.02
N VAL A 79 -10.74 -12.01 12.88
CA VAL A 79 -11.30 -11.56 11.59
C VAL A 79 -10.66 -10.24 11.21
N ASN A 80 -9.74 -10.31 10.25
CA ASN A 80 -9.06 -9.16 9.68
C ASN A 80 -9.67 -8.84 8.32
N HIS A 81 -10.05 -7.59 8.11
CA HIS A 81 -10.39 -7.06 6.80
C HIS A 81 -9.27 -6.16 6.31
N ILE A 82 -8.78 -6.44 5.10
CA ILE A 82 -7.69 -5.67 4.48
C ILE A 82 -8.32 -4.69 3.50
N TYR A 83 -7.99 -3.41 3.64
CA TYR A 83 -8.48 -2.37 2.75
C TYR A 83 -7.34 -1.70 2.02
N VAL A 84 -7.57 -1.32 0.77
CA VAL A 84 -6.74 -0.36 0.04
C VAL A 84 -7.56 0.88 -0.29
N ARG A 85 -6.94 2.05 -0.23
CA ARG A 85 -7.54 3.28 -0.76
C ARG A 85 -6.54 4.10 -1.56
N ASP A 86 -7.05 4.76 -2.59
CA ASP A 86 -6.31 5.79 -3.32
C ASP A 86 -6.18 7.07 -2.47
N ARG A 87 -5.00 7.68 -2.50
CA ARG A 87 -4.65 8.87 -1.72
C ARG A 87 -4.43 10.11 -2.58
N LYS A 88 -5.39 10.38 -3.45
CA LYS A 88 -5.38 11.51 -4.38
C LYS A 88 -4.32 11.36 -5.46
N SER A 89 -4.16 10.15 -5.97
CA SER A 89 -3.16 9.88 -6.98
C SER A 89 -3.57 10.51 -8.33
N SER A 90 -2.55 10.87 -9.12
CA SER A 90 -2.75 11.41 -10.47
C SER A 90 -3.27 10.36 -11.46
N ASN A 91 -2.81 9.12 -11.34
CA ASN A 91 -3.05 8.04 -12.31
C ASN A 91 -4.07 6.99 -11.85
N GLY A 92 -4.37 6.96 -10.56
CA GLY A 92 -5.35 6.06 -9.97
C GLY A 92 -4.77 4.76 -9.44
N THR A 93 -5.47 4.21 -8.46
CA THR A 93 -5.22 2.89 -7.89
C THR A 93 -6.24 1.90 -8.44
N PHE A 94 -5.79 0.74 -8.89
CA PHE A 94 -6.64 -0.30 -9.46
C PHE A 94 -6.59 -1.56 -8.61
N VAL A 95 -7.70 -2.28 -8.53
CA VAL A 95 -7.76 -3.64 -7.97
C VAL A 95 -8.40 -4.54 -9.01
N ASN A 96 -7.69 -5.57 -9.45
CA ASN A 96 -8.15 -6.50 -10.50
C ASN A 96 -8.71 -5.76 -11.73
N ASP A 97 -7.91 -4.87 -12.33
CA ASP A 97 -8.27 -3.98 -13.45
C ASP A 97 -9.35 -2.91 -13.15
N GLN A 98 -10.04 -2.96 -12.02
CA GLN A 98 -11.05 -1.98 -11.65
C GLN A 98 -10.42 -0.76 -10.99
N LEU A 99 -10.69 0.44 -11.52
CA LEU A 99 -10.31 1.70 -10.88
C LEU A 99 -11.09 1.89 -9.58
N ILE A 100 -10.40 1.87 -8.44
CA ILE A 100 -11.01 2.08 -7.12
C ILE A 100 -10.92 3.53 -6.66
N GLY A 101 -9.99 4.31 -7.22
CA GLY A 101 -9.84 5.71 -6.86
C GLY A 101 -8.79 6.46 -7.67
N ARG A 102 -9.02 7.77 -7.83
CA ARG A 102 -8.14 8.74 -8.51
C ARG A 102 -8.63 10.16 -8.18
N GLY A 103 -7.76 11.16 -8.28
CA GLY A 103 -8.19 12.56 -8.35
C GLY A 103 -8.13 13.28 -7.00
N PRO A 104 -8.91 14.35 -6.75
CA PRO A 104 -8.56 15.34 -5.72
C PRO A 104 -8.84 14.89 -4.28
N GLU A 105 -9.52 13.77 -4.08
CA GLU A 105 -9.97 13.29 -2.77
C GLU A 105 -9.38 11.93 -2.43
N ILE A 106 -9.20 11.70 -1.12
CA ILE A 106 -8.85 10.36 -0.63
C ILE A 106 -10.10 9.53 -0.75
N THR A 107 -10.00 8.38 -1.40
CA THR A 107 -11.15 7.50 -1.61
C THR A 107 -11.51 6.70 -0.35
N ALA A 108 -12.73 6.16 -0.34
CA ALA A 108 -13.10 5.14 0.63
C ALA A 108 -12.23 3.89 0.46
N GLY A 109 -12.13 3.08 1.52
CA GLY A 109 -11.44 1.80 1.46
C GLY A 109 -12.17 0.80 0.57
N TYR A 110 -11.46 0.20 -0.37
CA TYR A 110 -11.87 -1.00 -1.10
C TYR A 110 -11.44 -2.23 -0.30
N LEU A 111 -12.38 -3.14 -0.01
CA LEU A 111 -12.12 -4.38 0.72
C LEU A 111 -11.43 -5.39 -0.21
N LEU A 112 -10.21 -5.77 0.13
CA LEU A 112 -9.45 -6.79 -0.61
C LEU A 112 -9.83 -8.20 -0.14
N GLN A 113 -9.80 -9.13 -1.08
CA GLN A 113 -9.82 -10.56 -0.85
C GLN A 113 -8.43 -11.16 -1.10
N ASP A 114 -8.21 -12.39 -0.60
CA ASP A 114 -6.99 -13.13 -0.90
C ASP A 114 -6.85 -13.33 -2.42
N GLY A 115 -5.66 -13.06 -2.94
CA GLY A 115 -5.35 -13.12 -4.38
C GLY A 115 -5.70 -11.86 -5.19
N ASP A 116 -6.35 -10.85 -4.60
CA ASP A 116 -6.57 -9.57 -5.29
C ASP A 116 -5.24 -8.88 -5.64
N VAL A 117 -5.17 -8.29 -6.84
CA VAL A 117 -3.99 -7.58 -7.34
C VAL A 117 -4.23 -6.08 -7.30
N ILE A 118 -3.38 -5.37 -6.56
CA ILE A 118 -3.34 -3.90 -6.59
C ILE A 118 -2.36 -3.47 -7.68
N GLU A 119 -2.83 -2.65 -8.62
CA GLU A 119 -2.00 -2.10 -9.69
C GLU A 119 -1.89 -0.58 -9.59
N ILE A 120 -0.68 -0.08 -9.86
CA ILE A 120 -0.39 1.33 -10.10
C ILE A 120 0.06 1.44 -11.55
N ARG A 121 -0.61 2.30 -12.33
CA ARG A 121 -0.39 2.46 -13.78
C ARG A 121 0.23 3.82 -14.14
N PRO A 122 0.78 3.97 -15.35
CA PRO A 122 1.16 2.92 -16.31
C PRO A 122 2.43 2.15 -15.90
N TYR A 123 2.54 0.91 -16.40
CA TYR A 123 3.75 0.08 -16.37
C TYR A 123 4.40 0.05 -17.76
#